data_AF-A0A933A0G2-F1
#
_entry.id   AF-A0A933A0G2-F1
#
_cell.length_a   1.000
_cell.length_b   1.000
_cell.length_c   1.000
_cell.angle_alpha   90.00
_cell.angle_beta   90.00
_cell.angle_gamma   90.00
#
_symmetry.space_group_name_H-M   'P 1'
#
loop_
_entity.id
_entity.type
_entity.pdbx_description
1 polymer ?
#
loop_
_entity_poly.entity_id
_entity_poly.type
_entity_poly.pdbx_seq_one_letter_code
_entity_poly.pdbx_strand_id
1 'polypeptide(L)'
;PAEASRGLPRTVLAAVADRDKPAAVQILTGLADLGFTLYASEATARALAEAGLAVQPVDITNHQAEELVAARRVGLVINTTSGGRRAGTNGFRLRRAAAEARVPCLTSLDTARALLQVLCAIARGDVVPPAPLAGPAPM
;
A
#
# COMPACT_ATOMS: atom_id res chain seq x y z
N PRO A 1 25.00 -9.50 18.58
CA PRO A 1 23.68 -8.85 18.79
C PRO A 1 22.66 -9.29 17.72
N ALA A 2 21.66 -10.07 18.14
CA ALA A 2 20.73 -10.80 17.27
C ALA A 2 19.44 -10.00 17.00
N GLU A 3 19.49 -8.96 16.15
CA GLU A 3 18.32 -8.09 15.90
C GLU A 3 17.92 -7.84 14.44
N ALA A 4 18.53 -8.46 13.44
CA ALA A 4 18.24 -8.12 12.03
C ALA A 4 17.66 -9.29 11.21
N SER A 5 16.56 -9.90 11.67
CA SER A 5 15.63 -10.60 10.77
C SER A 5 14.20 -10.54 11.34
N ARG A 6 13.75 -9.34 11.71
CA ARG A 6 12.32 -9.12 11.91
C ARG A 6 11.77 -8.59 10.59
N GLY A 7 11.03 -9.43 9.87
CA GLY A 7 10.33 -9.01 8.66
C GLY A 7 9.46 -7.78 8.94
N LEU A 8 9.19 -7.01 7.89
CA LEU A 8 8.28 -5.87 7.99
C LEU A 8 6.91 -6.33 8.53
N PRO A 9 6.23 -5.52 9.37
CA PRO A 9 4.95 -5.91 9.92
C PRO A 9 3.93 -6.11 8.80
N ARG A 10 2.94 -6.99 9.00
CA ARG A 10 1.80 -7.16 8.09
C ARG A 10 0.80 -6.02 8.28
N THR A 11 1.25 -4.80 7.97
CA THR A 11 0.49 -3.57 8.11
C THR A 11 0.63 -2.78 6.83
N VAL A 12 -0.49 -2.39 6.23
CA VAL A 12 -0.52 -1.56 5.02
C VAL A 12 -1.10 -0.19 5.36
N LEU A 13 -0.50 0.87 4.83
CA LEU A 13 -1.06 2.22 4.84
C LEU A 13 -1.43 2.61 3.41
N ALA A 14 -2.71 2.84 3.16
CA ALA A 14 -3.25 3.17 1.85
C ALA A 14 -3.76 4.62 1.76
N ALA A 15 -3.27 5.38 0.78
CA ALA A 15 -3.79 6.70 0.45
C ALA A 15 -3.93 6.80 -1.07
N VAL A 16 -5.14 6.59 -1.58
CA VAL A 16 -5.40 6.45 -3.02
C VAL A 16 -6.30 7.56 -3.55
N ALA A 17 -6.10 7.92 -4.81
CA ALA A 17 -6.96 8.84 -5.54
C ALA A 17 -8.37 8.26 -5.70
N ASP A 18 -9.39 9.13 -5.77
CA ASP A 18 -10.79 8.71 -5.80
C ASP A 18 -11.10 7.75 -6.96
N ARG A 19 -10.55 8.02 -8.15
CA ARG A 19 -10.72 7.16 -9.34
C ARG A 19 -10.15 5.74 -9.17
N ASP A 20 -9.17 5.58 -8.29
CA ASP A 20 -8.44 4.33 -8.08
C ASP A 20 -9.07 3.49 -6.95
N LYS A 21 -10.00 4.07 -6.16
CA LYS A 21 -10.62 3.40 -5.00
C LYS A 21 -11.30 2.07 -5.33
N PRO A 22 -12.08 1.92 -6.41
CA PRO A 22 -12.72 0.64 -6.70
C PRO A 22 -11.72 -0.50 -6.87
N ALA A 23 -10.60 -0.24 -7.56
CA ALA A 23 -9.53 -1.22 -7.74
C ALA A 23 -8.71 -1.41 -6.45
N ALA A 24 -8.49 -0.35 -5.67
CA ALA A 24 -7.79 -0.43 -4.40
C ALA A 24 -8.54 -1.27 -3.36
N VAL A 25 -9.88 -1.17 -3.30
CA VAL A 25 -10.72 -1.98 -2.41
C VAL A 25 -10.47 -3.47 -2.66
N GLN A 26 -10.51 -3.93 -3.93
CA GLN A 26 -10.26 -5.34 -4.26
C GLN A 26 -8.88 -5.83 -3.78
N ILE A 27 -7.85 -4.99 -3.95
CA ILE A 27 -6.49 -5.33 -3.53
C ILE A 27 -6.37 -5.37 -2.00
N LEU A 28 -6.97 -4.39 -1.31
CA LEU A 28 -6.90 -4.28 0.15
C LEU A 28 -7.76 -5.34 0.85
N THR A 29 -8.85 -5.79 0.24
CA THR A 29 -9.58 -7.00 0.70
C THR A 29 -8.65 -8.21 0.70
N GLY A 30 -7.98 -8.51 -0.41
CA GLY A 30 -7.08 -9.65 -0.47
C GLY A 30 -5.90 -9.55 0.51
N LEU A 31 -5.40 -8.33 0.78
CA LEU A 31 -4.40 -8.14 1.84
C LEU A 31 -4.98 -8.40 3.23
N ALA A 32 -6.20 -7.96 3.52
CA ALA A 32 -6.88 -8.24 4.77
C ALA A 32 -7.11 -9.74 4.98
N ASP A 33 -7.51 -10.47 3.93
CA ASP A 33 -7.68 -11.93 3.95
C ASP A 33 -6.36 -12.65 4.26
N LEU A 34 -5.23 -12.06 3.86
CA LEU A 34 -3.87 -12.52 4.20
C LEU A 34 -3.38 -12.04 5.58
N GLY A 35 -4.27 -11.48 6.41
CA GLY A 35 -4.00 -11.04 7.76
C GLY A 35 -3.27 -9.71 7.88
N PHE A 36 -3.32 -8.84 6.86
CA PHE A 36 -2.78 -7.49 7.00
C PHE A 36 -3.72 -6.59 7.80
N THR A 37 -3.15 -5.79 8.70
CA THR A 37 -3.86 -4.67 9.32
C THR A 37 -3.90 -3.50 8.34
N LEU A 38 -5.10 -2.96 8.10
CA LEU A 38 -5.31 -1.85 7.17
C LEU A 38 -5.33 -0.52 7.92
N TYR A 39 -4.43 0.38 7.53
CA TYR A 39 -4.51 1.81 7.80
C TYR A 39 -4.79 2.53 6.48
N ALA A 40 -5.54 3.63 6.52
CA ALA A 40 -5.79 4.39 5.31
C ALA A 40 -6.07 5.87 5.57
N SER A 41 -5.80 6.73 4.58
CA SER A 41 -6.26 8.13 4.65
C SER A 41 -7.78 8.17 4.80
N GLU A 42 -8.33 9.17 5.48
CA GLU A 42 -9.77 9.24 5.80
C GLU A 42 -10.68 8.92 4.60
N ALA A 43 -10.44 9.56 3.45
CA ALA A 43 -11.23 9.35 2.24
C ALA A 43 -11.09 7.93 1.65
N THR A 44 -9.94 7.29 1.85
CA THR A 44 -9.70 5.89 1.45
C THR A 44 -10.32 4.93 2.46
N ALA A 45 -10.15 5.19 3.76
CA ALA A 45 -10.73 4.41 4.85
C ALA A 45 -12.25 4.34 4.74
N ARG A 46 -12.90 5.46 4.40
CA ARG A 46 -14.35 5.49 4.15
C ARG A 46 -14.78 4.52 3.05
N ALA A 47 -14.10 4.52 1.91
CA ALA A 47 -14.43 3.61 0.80
C ALA A 47 -14.20 2.14 1.14
N LEU A 48 -13.19 1.84 1.96
CA LEU A 48 -12.91 0.48 2.45
C LEU A 48 -13.96 0.03 3.46
N ALA A 49 -14.35 0.92 4.39
CA ALA A 49 -15.39 0.63 5.38
C ALA A 49 -16.77 0.43 4.72
N GLU A 50 -17.11 1.22 3.70
CA GLU A 50 -18.31 1.03 2.88
C GLU A 50 -18.33 -0.34 2.16
N ALA A 51 -17.16 -0.90 1.86
CA ALA A 51 -16.99 -2.25 1.33
C ALA A 51 -16.92 -3.35 2.42
N GLY A 52 -17.12 -3.00 3.69
CA GLY A 52 -17.16 -3.94 4.82
C GLY A 52 -15.80 -4.29 5.43
N LEU A 53 -14.73 -3.58 5.07
CA LEU A 53 -13.38 -3.86 5.58
C LEU A 53 -13.13 -3.16 6.93
N ALA A 54 -12.48 -3.87 7.85
CA ALA A 54 -11.93 -3.27 9.06
C ALA A 54 -10.67 -2.47 8.72
N VAL A 55 -10.75 -1.15 8.86
CA VAL A 55 -9.66 -0.21 8.53
C VAL A 55 -9.55 0.88 9.59
N GLN A 56 -8.32 1.27 9.91
CA GLN A 56 -8.04 2.39 10.81
C GLN A 56 -7.77 3.66 9.99
N PRO A 57 -8.59 4.72 10.13
CA PRO A 57 -8.33 5.99 9.47
C PRO A 57 -7.07 6.64 10.06
N VAL A 58 -6.28 7.26 9.19
CA VAL A 58 -5.06 8.02 9.52
C VAL A 58 -5.16 9.38 8.87
N ASP A 59 -4.89 10.41 9.65
CA ASP A 59 -4.79 11.76 9.11
C ASP A 59 -3.43 11.93 8.41
N ILE A 60 -3.48 12.28 7.12
CA ILE A 60 -2.28 12.51 6.31
C ILE A 60 -1.92 14.00 6.23
N THR A 61 -2.70 14.87 6.88
CA THR A 61 -2.50 16.33 6.92
C THR A 61 -1.62 16.76 8.09
N ASN A 62 -1.58 15.97 9.16
CA ASN A 62 -0.94 16.31 10.45
C ASN A 62 0.33 15.49 10.77
N HIS A 63 0.97 14.91 9.76
CA HIS A 63 2.18 14.08 9.88
C HIS A 63 2.02 12.70 10.55
N GLN A 64 0.82 12.32 11.02
CA GLN A 64 0.61 11.03 11.69
C GLN A 64 0.98 9.84 10.79
N ALA A 65 0.68 9.91 9.49
CA ALA A 65 1.05 8.87 8.54
C ALA A 65 2.58 8.73 8.39
N GLU A 66 3.30 9.84 8.28
CA GLU A 66 4.75 9.88 8.24
C GLU A 66 5.37 9.31 9.52
N GLU A 67 4.82 9.62 10.71
CA GLU A 67 5.27 9.09 11.99
C GLU A 67 5.11 7.56 12.09
N LEU A 68 3.95 7.02 11.67
CA LEU A 68 3.70 5.57 11.64
C LEU A 68 4.71 4.84 10.74
N VAL A 69 5.05 5.44 9.60
CA VAL A 69 6.02 4.89 8.65
C VAL A 69 7.45 5.01 9.19
N ALA A 70 7.84 6.16 9.75
CA ALA A 70 9.15 6.39 10.34
C ALA A 70 9.42 5.44 11.52
N ALA A 71 8.41 5.19 12.35
CA ALA A 71 8.45 4.22 13.44
C ALA A 71 8.39 2.75 12.98
N ARG A 72 8.34 2.49 11.66
CA ARG A 72 8.22 1.15 11.05
C ARG A 72 7.05 0.33 11.58
N ARG A 73 5.96 1.00 11.94
CA ARG A 73 4.68 0.34 12.30
C ARG A 73 3.91 -0.10 11.05
N VAL A 74 4.28 0.45 9.89
CA VAL A 74 3.77 0.11 8.57
C VAL A 74 4.83 -0.70 7.81
N GLY A 75 4.41 -1.80 7.17
CA GLY A 75 5.28 -2.64 6.35
C GLY A 75 5.09 -2.45 4.84
N LEU A 76 4.01 -1.79 4.42
CA LEU A 76 3.73 -1.49 3.02
C LEU A 76 2.96 -0.18 2.90
N VAL A 77 3.36 0.70 1.99
CA VAL A 77 2.59 1.89 1.62
C VAL A 77 2.03 1.71 0.21
N ILE A 78 0.73 1.95 0.03
CA ILE A 78 0.09 2.04 -1.30
C ILE A 78 -0.39 3.48 -1.48
N ASN A 79 0.22 4.22 -2.40
CA ASN A 79 -0.12 5.61 -2.64
C ASN A 79 -0.26 5.92 -4.13
N THR A 80 -1.48 6.08 -4.63
CA THR A 80 -1.70 6.56 -6.00
C THR A 80 -1.73 8.08 -6.06
N THR A 81 -1.32 8.66 -7.20
CA THR A 81 -1.24 10.12 -7.38
C THR A 81 -2.49 10.66 -8.06
N SER A 82 -3.18 11.63 -7.46
CA SER A 82 -4.41 12.20 -8.04
C SER A 82 -4.18 13.14 -9.23
N GLY A 83 -2.95 13.62 -9.45
CA GLY A 83 -2.62 14.49 -10.59
C GLY A 83 -1.38 15.36 -10.33
N GLY A 84 -0.30 15.12 -11.07
CA GLY A 84 0.96 15.87 -10.98
C GLY A 84 1.85 15.53 -9.77
N ARG A 85 3.18 15.51 -9.96
CA ARG A 85 4.17 15.30 -8.89
C ARG A 85 4.49 16.60 -8.16
N ARG A 86 3.49 17.31 -7.64
CA ARG A 86 3.73 18.54 -6.90
C ARG A 86 4.38 18.24 -5.55
N ALA A 87 5.55 18.84 -5.32
CA ALA A 87 6.23 18.80 -4.03
C ALA A 87 5.34 19.42 -2.95
N GLY A 88 5.47 18.93 -1.71
CA GLY A 88 4.74 19.46 -0.55
C GLY A 88 3.33 18.89 -0.34
N THR A 89 2.77 18.16 -1.31
CA THR A 89 1.48 17.45 -1.11
C THR A 89 1.60 16.36 -0.05
N ASN A 90 0.50 16.04 0.63
CA ASN A 90 0.47 14.98 1.66
C ASN A 90 0.99 13.64 1.09
N GLY A 91 0.58 13.27 -0.13
CA GLY A 91 1.08 12.08 -0.81
C GLY A 91 2.57 12.14 -1.19
N PHE A 92 3.13 13.33 -1.42
CA PHE A 92 4.59 13.48 -1.60
C PHE A 92 5.34 13.23 -0.28
N ARG A 93 4.87 13.79 0.83
CA ARG A 93 5.51 13.59 2.15
C ARG A 93 5.45 12.14 2.60
N LEU A 94 4.31 11.48 2.43
CA LEU A 94 4.16 10.06 2.73
C LEU A 94 5.14 9.18 1.93
N ARG A 95 5.27 9.42 0.62
CA ARG A 95 6.23 8.69 -0.23
C ARG A 95 7.68 8.93 0.20
N ARG A 96 8.01 10.17 0.58
CA ARG A 96 9.33 10.52 1.10
C ARG A 96 9.63 9.78 2.41
N ALA A 97 8.69 9.80 3.36
CA ALA A 97 8.84 9.10 4.64
C ALA A 97 9.04 7.59 4.44
N ALA A 98 8.29 6.97 3.51
CA ALA A 98 8.45 5.55 3.18
C ALA A 98 9.84 5.24 2.61
N ALA A 99 10.32 6.08 1.69
CA ALA A 99 11.67 5.93 1.12
C ALA A 99 12.77 6.08 2.20
N GLU A 100 12.67 7.09 3.06
CA GLU A 100 13.62 7.34 4.15
C GLU A 100 13.62 6.19 5.18
N ALA A 101 12.45 5.65 5.52
CA ALA A 101 12.29 4.53 6.46
C ALA A 101 12.65 3.14 5.86
N ARG A 102 12.87 3.07 4.55
CA ARG A 102 13.02 1.83 3.75
C ARG A 102 11.80 0.92 3.82
N VAL A 103 10.60 1.51 3.82
CA VAL A 103 9.33 0.81 3.71
C VAL A 103 8.91 0.79 2.23
N PRO A 104 8.59 -0.36 1.64
CA PRO A 104 8.11 -0.45 0.26
C PRO A 104 6.92 0.48 0.01
N CYS A 105 7.00 1.26 -1.06
CA CYS A 105 5.96 2.20 -1.45
C CYS A 105 5.54 1.96 -2.90
N LEU A 106 4.30 1.53 -3.09
CA LEU A 106 3.73 1.22 -4.40
C LEU A 106 2.85 2.38 -4.86
N THR A 107 3.17 2.93 -6.03
CA THR A 107 2.43 4.03 -6.65
C THR A 107 1.55 3.62 -7.82
N SER A 108 1.59 2.33 -8.17
CA SER A 108 0.76 1.69 -9.18
C SER A 108 -0.06 0.58 -8.55
N LEU A 109 -1.36 0.56 -8.85
CA LEU A 109 -2.24 -0.52 -8.43
C LEU A 109 -1.94 -1.83 -9.15
N ASP A 110 -1.38 -1.80 -10.35
CA ASP A 110 -0.98 -3.02 -11.08
C ASP A 110 0.16 -3.73 -10.34
N THR A 111 1.15 -2.96 -9.86
CA THR A 111 2.22 -3.51 -9.02
C THR A 111 1.68 -4.04 -7.69
N ALA A 112 0.72 -3.33 -7.07
CA ALA A 112 0.10 -3.80 -5.84
C ALA A 112 -0.70 -5.10 -6.04
N ARG A 113 -1.40 -5.23 -7.18
CA ARG A 113 -2.11 -6.45 -7.56
C ARG A 113 -1.16 -7.62 -7.80
N ALA A 114 -0.06 -7.39 -8.53
CA ALA A 114 0.97 -8.41 -8.74
C ALA A 114 1.59 -8.86 -7.41
N LEU A 115 1.88 -7.93 -6.51
CA LEU A 115 2.37 -8.27 -5.17
C LEU A 115 1.35 -9.14 -4.41
N LEU A 116 0.07 -8.78 -4.42
CA LEU A 116 -0.98 -9.57 -3.79
C LEU A 116 -1.02 -11.00 -4.35
N GLN A 117 -0.96 -11.17 -5.68
CA GLN A 117 -0.94 -12.49 -6.31
C GLN A 117 0.23 -13.34 -5.83
N VAL A 118 1.42 -12.74 -5.73
CA VAL A 118 2.62 -13.40 -5.19
C VAL A 118 2.43 -13.78 -3.73
N LEU A 119 1.90 -12.88 -2.90
CA LEU A 119 1.66 -13.18 -1.48
C LEU A 119 0.63 -14.30 -1.29
N CYS A 120 -0.43 -14.33 -2.09
CA CYS A 120 -1.43 -15.39 -2.08
C CYS A 120 -0.83 -16.75 -2.48
N ALA A 121 -0.01 -16.78 -3.53
CA ALA A 121 0.66 -17.99 -3.97
C ALA A 121 1.64 -18.52 -2.92
N ILE A 122 2.47 -17.64 -2.33
CA ILE A 122 3.37 -18.01 -1.23
C ILE A 122 2.58 -18.58 -0.05
N ALA A 123 1.43 -17.98 0.29
CA ALA A 123 0.58 -18.47 1.38
C ALA A 123 -0.01 -19.87 1.10
N ARG A 124 -0.13 -20.26 -0.17
CA ARG A 124 -0.56 -21.61 -0.60
C ARG A 124 0.59 -22.58 -0.84
N GLY A 125 1.84 -22.11 -0.82
CA GLY A 125 3.01 -22.91 -1.20
C GLY A 125 3.25 -23.03 -2.71
N ASP A 126 2.60 -22.17 -3.50
CA ASP A 126 2.72 -22.16 -4.96
C ASP A 126 3.95 -21.37 -5.42
N VAL A 127 4.51 -21.73 -6.58
CA VAL A 127 5.52 -20.93 -7.28
C VAL A 127 4.84 -20.00 -8.28
N VAL A 128 5.06 -18.69 -8.17
CA VAL A 128 4.57 -17.72 -9.15
C VAL A 128 5.61 -17.54 -10.26
N PRO A 129 5.29 -17.90 -11.52
CA PRO A 129 6.19 -17.60 -12.63
C PRO A 129 6.27 -16.09 -12.86
N PRO A 130 7.41 -15.56 -13.34
CA PRO A 130 7.54 -14.15 -13.67
C PRO A 130 6.49 -13.77 -14.72
N ALA A 131 5.81 -12.64 -14.50
CA ALA A 131 4.89 -12.12 -15.50
C ALA A 131 5.66 -11.81 -16.80
N PRO A 132 5.11 -12.15 -17.97
CA PRO A 132 5.71 -11.75 -19.22
C PRO A 132 5.81 -10.22 -19.27
N LEU A 133 6.96 -9.71 -19.73
CA LEU A 133 7.07 -8.29 -20.02
C LEU A 133 6.03 -7.96 -21.08
N ALA A 134 5.05 -7.13 -20.74
CA ALA A 134 4.10 -6.65 -21.72
C ALA A 134 4.89 -6.05 -22.89
N GLY A 135 4.56 -6.48 -24.12
CA GLY A 135 5.10 -5.87 -25.31
C GLY A 135 4.83 -4.35 -25.30
N PRO A 136 5.56 -3.57 -26.12
CA PRO A 136 5.36 -2.13 -26.16
C PRO A 136 3.87 -1.82 -26.35
N ALA A 137 3.35 -0.87 -25.57
CA ALA A 137 1.98 -0.39 -25.73
C ALA A 137 1.76 0.01 -27.20
N PRO A 138 0.59 -0.30 -27.79
CA PRO A 138 0.29 0.14 -29.15
C PRO A 138 0.44 1.66 -29.22
N MET A 139 1.14 2.14 -30.26
CA MET A 139 1.36 3.57 -30.52
C MET A 139 0.05 4.30 -30.80
#